data_AF-A0A3D4RUZ1-F1
#
_entry.id   AF-A0A3D4RUZ1-F1
#
_cell.length_a   1.000
_cell.length_b   1.000
_cell.length_c   1.000
_cell.angle_alpha   90.00
_cell.angle_beta   90.00
_cell.angle_gamma   90.00
#
_symmetry.space_group_name_H-M   'P 1'
#
loop_
_entity.id
_entity.type
_entity.pdbx_description
1 polymer ?
#
loop_
_entity_poly.entity_id
_entity_poly.type
_entity_poly.pdbx_seq_one_letter_code
_entity_poly.pdbx_strand_id
1 'polypeptide(L)'
;MKYRMIPRLSSMLAVWSTLIGWNYSAPHIGVLGNLAFLLVIAVPLVMSGSEVVFYRRYAYRHECLIQPSWLYRLMGLEPLILGGEIVKALLLGMVLMVGTAALTLREAALLLLNVVIMALLMPRVPGLLHGSVNRTYLYAMSRLWAIRFSTWLLWLDSLLVLALSINDDYRGLSWADAVVYSTALPHSPNDNVLVSLLVRIDAGADGLARWAGYLLLHETASLSQTLAAVMILVVVLYAWFLLAWAYSRALVGAMARPFAIWRPRPRRRDDGDVFENWWM
;
A
#
# COMPACT_ATOMS: atom_id res chain seq x y z
N MET A 1 21.34 -1.13 19.60
CA MET A 1 20.65 -1.16 18.28
C MET A 1 20.13 -2.55 17.87
N LYS A 2 20.83 -3.67 18.15
CA LYS A 2 20.45 -5.02 17.67
C LYS A 2 19.08 -5.56 18.15
N TYR A 3 18.70 -5.36 19.42
CA TYR A 3 17.43 -5.90 19.96
C TYR A 3 16.15 -5.18 19.48
N ARG A 4 16.25 -3.93 19.00
CA ARG A 4 15.08 -3.11 18.61
C ARG A 4 14.61 -3.35 17.16
N MET A 5 15.38 -4.10 16.38
CA MET A 5 15.04 -4.48 15.01
C MET A 5 14.06 -5.66 14.97
N ILE A 6 14.17 -6.57 15.94
CA ILE A 6 13.39 -7.80 16.03
C ILE A 6 11.87 -7.55 16.05
N PRO A 7 11.29 -6.69 16.92
CA PRO A 7 9.83 -6.48 16.95
C PRO A 7 9.28 -5.79 15.69
N ARG A 8 10.10 -5.00 15.00
CA ARG A 8 9.70 -4.32 13.75
C ARG A 8 9.71 -5.28 12.59
N LEU A 9 10.80 -6.04 12.47
CA LEU A 9 10.91 -7.09 11.47
C LEU A 9 9.79 -8.11 11.67
N SER A 10 9.50 -8.53 12.90
CA SER A 10 8.42 -9.49 13.18
C SER A 10 7.04 -8.96 12.84
N SER A 11 6.74 -7.68 13.13
CA SER A 11 5.44 -7.08 12.77
C SER A 11 5.26 -6.93 11.25
N MET A 12 6.31 -6.52 10.53
CA MET A 12 6.28 -6.45 9.07
C MET A 12 6.21 -7.85 8.43
N LEU A 13 6.96 -8.81 8.96
CA LEU A 13 6.89 -10.21 8.54
C LEU A 13 5.52 -10.82 8.82
N ALA A 14 4.85 -10.44 9.90
CA ALA A 14 3.50 -10.90 10.19
C ALA A 14 2.50 -10.42 9.13
N VAL A 15 2.63 -9.18 8.63
CA VAL A 15 1.81 -8.70 7.52
C VAL A 15 2.09 -9.52 6.25
N TRP A 16 3.37 -9.69 5.90
CA TRP A 16 3.75 -10.47 4.72
C TRP A 16 3.28 -11.93 4.83
N SER A 17 3.49 -12.60 5.97
CA SER A 17 3.06 -13.98 6.17
C SER A 17 1.54 -14.12 6.17
N THR A 18 0.80 -13.11 6.63
CA THR A 18 -0.67 -13.09 6.55
C THR A 18 -1.13 -13.03 5.10
N LEU A 19 -0.48 -12.21 4.25
CA LEU A 19 -0.78 -12.16 2.81
C LEU A 19 -0.49 -13.48 2.11
N ILE A 20 0.68 -14.08 2.35
CA ILE A 20 1.09 -15.35 1.74
C ILE A 20 0.21 -16.51 2.26
N GLY A 21 -0.03 -16.57 3.56
CA GLY A 21 -0.92 -17.56 4.16
C GLY A 21 -2.34 -17.46 3.61
N TRP A 22 -2.83 -16.24 3.36
CA TRP A 22 -4.09 -16.05 2.66
C TRP A 22 -4.03 -16.50 1.21
N ASN A 23 -3.00 -16.15 0.43
CA ASN A 23 -2.87 -16.61 -0.97
C ASN A 23 -3.03 -18.14 -1.09
N TYR A 24 -2.37 -18.92 -0.22
CA TYR A 24 -2.47 -20.37 -0.22
C TYR A 24 -3.82 -20.92 0.26
N SER A 25 -4.53 -20.19 1.12
CA SER A 25 -5.78 -20.65 1.73
C SER A 25 -7.05 -20.07 1.11
N ALA A 26 -6.95 -18.97 0.36
CA ALA A 26 -8.06 -18.26 -0.27
C ALA A 26 -8.98 -19.16 -1.12
N PRO A 27 -8.47 -20.16 -1.88
CA PRO A 27 -9.33 -21.08 -2.61
C PRO A 27 -10.24 -21.92 -1.70
N HIS A 28 -9.91 -22.07 -0.41
CA HIS A 28 -10.55 -23.02 0.51
C HIS A 28 -11.42 -22.38 1.60
N ILE A 29 -11.23 -21.11 1.98
CA ILE A 29 -11.93 -20.48 3.14
C ILE A 29 -13.30 -19.86 2.75
N GLY A 30 -13.68 -19.90 1.47
CA GLY A 30 -14.96 -19.36 0.99
C GLY A 30 -15.11 -17.84 1.13
N VAL A 31 -16.30 -17.29 0.86
CA VAL A 31 -16.54 -15.83 0.82
C VAL A 31 -16.39 -15.17 2.19
N LEU A 32 -16.94 -15.78 3.24
CA LEU A 32 -16.85 -15.26 4.62
C LEU A 32 -15.39 -15.18 5.09
N GLY A 33 -14.57 -16.17 4.73
CA GLY A 33 -13.13 -16.17 4.98
C GLY A 33 -12.41 -14.99 4.32
N ASN A 34 -12.71 -14.76 3.04
CA ASN A 34 -12.13 -13.66 2.27
C ASN A 34 -12.56 -12.28 2.82
N LEU A 35 -13.81 -12.14 3.28
CA LEU A 35 -14.27 -10.93 3.97
C LEU A 35 -13.59 -10.74 5.32
N ALA A 36 -13.43 -11.80 6.11
CA ALA A 36 -12.69 -11.72 7.38
C ALA A 36 -11.23 -11.30 7.14
N PHE A 37 -10.58 -11.86 6.12
CA PHE A 37 -9.24 -11.45 5.72
C PHE A 37 -9.17 -9.97 5.31
N LEU A 38 -10.14 -9.48 4.52
CA LEU A 38 -10.23 -8.07 4.16
C LEU A 38 -10.28 -7.18 5.41
N LEU A 39 -11.06 -7.56 6.42
CA LEU A 39 -11.13 -6.82 7.68
C LEU A 39 -9.80 -6.85 8.44
N VAL A 40 -9.12 -8.01 8.49
CA VAL A 40 -7.83 -8.17 9.15
C VAL A 40 -6.76 -7.28 8.49
N ILE A 41 -6.66 -7.28 7.15
CA ILE A 41 -5.66 -6.46 6.44
C ILE A 41 -6.03 -4.97 6.41
N ALA A 42 -7.31 -4.62 6.54
CA ALA A 42 -7.75 -3.24 6.68
C ALA A 42 -7.26 -2.59 7.99
N VAL A 43 -7.09 -3.35 9.08
CA VAL A 43 -6.61 -2.81 10.37
C VAL A 43 -5.28 -2.04 10.23
N PRO A 44 -4.17 -2.65 9.74
CA PRO A 44 -2.91 -1.92 9.59
C PRO A 44 -3.03 -0.75 8.60
N LEU A 45 -3.82 -0.88 7.53
CA LEU A 45 -4.08 0.21 6.57
C LEU A 45 -4.74 1.43 7.23
N VAL A 46 -5.76 1.20 8.08
CA VAL A 46 -6.43 2.24 8.87
C VAL A 46 -5.46 2.85 9.89
N MET A 47 -4.66 2.04 10.58
CA MET A 47 -3.71 2.53 11.59
C MET A 47 -2.68 3.50 10.97
N SER A 48 -2.14 3.15 9.80
CA SER A 48 -1.24 4.06 9.05
C SER A 48 -1.94 5.35 8.61
N GLY A 49 -3.18 5.24 8.12
CA GLY A 49 -3.95 6.39 7.60
C GLY A 49 -4.36 7.37 8.67
N SER A 50 -5.02 6.84 9.70
CA SER A 50 -5.46 7.60 10.87
C SER A 50 -4.30 8.37 11.50
N GLU A 51 -3.11 7.78 11.58
CA GLU A 51 -1.94 8.46 12.11
C GLU A 51 -1.64 9.75 11.33
N VAL A 52 -1.48 9.66 10.01
CA VAL A 52 -1.19 10.82 9.15
C VAL A 52 -2.28 11.87 9.26
N VAL A 53 -3.56 11.46 9.25
CA VAL A 53 -4.67 12.40 9.26
C VAL A 53 -4.82 13.07 10.62
N PHE A 54 -4.63 12.36 11.73
CA PHE A 54 -4.66 12.96 13.07
C PHE A 54 -3.52 13.94 13.29
N TYR A 55 -2.29 13.64 12.85
CA TYR A 55 -1.18 14.60 12.92
C TYR A 55 -1.42 15.83 12.05
N ARG A 56 -1.91 15.65 10.83
CA ARG A 56 -2.21 16.75 9.91
C ARG A 56 -3.32 17.65 10.45
N ARG A 57 -4.38 17.05 10.99
CA ARG A 57 -5.48 17.74 11.67
C ARG A 57 -4.96 18.52 12.88
N TYR A 58 -4.13 17.90 13.71
CA TYR A 58 -3.57 18.54 14.90
C TYR A 58 -2.77 19.79 14.52
N ALA A 59 -1.90 19.69 13.51
CA ALA A 59 -1.12 20.82 12.98
C ALA A 59 -2.03 21.94 12.46
N TYR A 60 -2.99 21.65 11.57
CA TYR A 60 -3.89 22.68 11.03
C TYR A 60 -4.75 23.34 12.12
N ARG A 61 -5.21 22.58 13.11
CA ARG A 61 -6.08 23.09 14.16
C ARG A 61 -5.35 24.01 15.14
N HIS A 62 -4.09 23.75 15.45
CA HIS A 62 -3.33 24.52 16.45
C HIS A 62 -2.47 25.63 15.81
N GLU A 63 -2.00 25.43 14.58
CA GLU A 63 -1.04 26.35 13.95
C GLU A 63 -1.72 27.30 12.96
N CYS A 64 -2.90 26.96 12.41
CA CYS A 64 -3.52 27.72 11.33
C CYS A 64 -4.92 28.29 11.63
N LEU A 65 -5.63 27.78 12.65
CA LEU A 65 -7.00 28.20 12.95
C LEU A 65 -7.08 29.10 14.18
N ILE A 66 -7.73 30.26 14.03
CA ILE A 66 -8.10 31.15 15.12
C ILE A 66 -9.42 30.65 15.73
N GLN A 67 -9.47 30.49 17.05
CA GLN A 67 -10.69 30.11 17.78
C GLN A 67 -11.59 31.34 18.00
N PRO A 68 -12.93 31.23 17.91
CA PRO A 68 -13.75 30.07 17.51
C PRO A 68 -14.36 30.23 16.10
N SER A 69 -13.95 29.38 15.14
CA SER A 69 -14.53 29.33 13.78
C SER A 69 -15.36 28.06 13.53
N TRP A 70 -16.27 28.09 12.55
CA TRP A 70 -17.04 26.91 12.13
C TRP A 70 -16.13 25.78 11.61
N LEU A 71 -15.05 26.13 10.89
CA LEU A 71 -14.00 25.21 10.44
C LEU A 71 -13.33 24.48 11.61
N TYR A 72 -13.09 25.18 12.71
CA TYR A 72 -12.53 24.57 13.92
C TYR A 72 -13.47 23.50 14.51
N ARG A 73 -14.80 23.71 14.46
CA ARG A 73 -15.80 22.73 14.89
C ARG A 73 -15.89 21.52 13.94
N LEU A 74 -15.84 21.75 12.63
CA LEU A 74 -15.88 20.68 11.64
C LEU A 74 -14.62 19.80 11.69
N MET A 75 -13.43 20.42 11.85
CA MET A 75 -12.21 19.69 12.18
C MET A 75 -12.29 19.00 13.55
N GLY A 76 -13.26 19.33 14.41
CA GLY A 76 -13.54 18.63 15.67
C GLY A 76 -14.12 17.22 15.50
N LEU A 77 -14.71 16.89 14.34
CA LEU A 77 -15.44 15.64 14.11
C LEU A 77 -14.52 14.46 13.76
N GLU A 78 -13.86 13.92 14.77
CA GLU A 78 -13.04 12.71 14.72
C GLU A 78 -13.70 11.49 14.07
N PRO A 79 -14.98 11.15 14.36
CA PRO A 79 -15.59 9.95 13.78
C PRO A 79 -15.74 10.02 12.26
N LEU A 80 -15.98 11.20 11.68
CA LEU A 80 -16.07 11.39 10.23
C LEU A 80 -14.73 11.13 9.54
N ILE A 81 -13.66 11.65 10.14
CA ILE A 81 -12.29 11.48 9.63
C ILE A 81 -11.89 10.00 9.69
N LEU A 82 -12.16 9.34 10.82
CA LEU A 82 -11.86 7.93 10.99
C LEU A 82 -12.68 7.06 10.03
N GLY A 83 -13.99 7.37 9.88
CA GLY A 83 -14.87 6.70 8.92
C GLY A 83 -14.35 6.78 7.48
N GLY A 84 -13.87 7.96 7.06
CA GLY A 84 -13.26 8.14 5.75
C GLY A 84 -12.00 7.29 5.55
N GLU A 85 -11.12 7.21 6.56
CA GLU A 85 -9.93 6.34 6.48
C GLU A 85 -10.27 4.85 6.53
N ILE A 86 -11.37 4.44 7.19
CA ILE A 86 -11.87 3.05 7.14
C ILE A 86 -12.31 2.69 5.72
N VAL A 87 -13.14 3.51 5.08
CA VAL A 87 -13.59 3.27 3.70
C VAL A 87 -12.40 3.17 2.75
N LYS A 88 -11.46 4.09 2.87
CA LYS A 88 -10.22 4.10 2.06
C LYS A 88 -9.35 2.86 2.32
N ALA A 89 -9.22 2.43 3.57
CA ALA A 89 -8.47 1.22 3.90
C ALA A 89 -9.13 -0.05 3.37
N LEU A 90 -10.47 -0.12 3.35
CA LEU A 90 -11.20 -1.22 2.73
C LEU A 90 -10.97 -1.26 1.21
N LEU A 91 -11.02 -0.11 0.54
CA LEU A 91 -10.72 -0.02 -0.89
C LEU A 91 -9.27 -0.45 -1.21
N LEU A 92 -8.29 0.05 -0.43
CA LEU A 92 -6.90 -0.37 -0.58
C LEU A 92 -6.69 -1.84 -0.22
N GLY A 93 -7.44 -2.36 0.76
CA GLY A 93 -7.44 -3.78 1.12
C GLY A 93 -7.94 -4.66 -0.02
N MET A 94 -9.00 -4.23 -0.73
CA MET A 94 -9.48 -4.93 -1.92
C MET A 94 -8.44 -4.95 -3.04
N VAL A 95 -7.78 -3.80 -3.31
CA VAL A 95 -6.67 -3.74 -4.29
C VAL A 95 -5.55 -4.69 -3.87
N LEU A 96 -5.20 -4.70 -2.59
CA LEU A 96 -4.18 -5.60 -2.06
C LEU A 96 -4.58 -7.07 -2.19
N MET A 97 -5.85 -7.42 -1.98
CA MET A 97 -6.35 -8.78 -2.22
C MET A 97 -6.25 -9.19 -3.69
N VAL A 98 -6.54 -8.30 -4.64
CA VAL A 98 -6.37 -8.57 -6.08
C VAL A 98 -4.92 -8.95 -6.37
N GLY A 99 -3.97 -8.07 -6.03
CA GLY A 99 -2.55 -8.34 -6.29
C GLY A 99 -2.00 -9.52 -5.48
N THR A 100 -2.54 -9.76 -4.28
CA THR A 100 -2.12 -10.91 -3.46
C THR A 100 -2.65 -12.23 -4.01
N ALA A 101 -3.81 -12.26 -4.66
CA ALA A 101 -4.39 -13.49 -5.22
C ALA A 101 -3.57 -14.05 -6.39
N ALA A 102 -2.95 -13.16 -7.17
CA ALA A 102 -2.17 -13.51 -8.35
C ALA A 102 -0.64 -13.58 -8.10
N LEU A 103 -0.20 -13.48 -6.84
CA LEU A 103 1.21 -13.43 -6.47
C LEU A 103 2.03 -14.57 -7.07
N THR A 104 3.03 -14.21 -7.87
CA THR A 104 4.07 -15.16 -8.28
C THR A 104 5.11 -15.36 -7.17
N LEU A 105 5.88 -16.45 -7.22
CA LEU A 105 6.99 -16.68 -6.28
C LEU A 105 8.01 -15.53 -6.30
N ARG A 106 8.23 -14.94 -7.48
CA ARG A 106 9.12 -13.79 -7.66
C ARG A 106 8.58 -12.56 -6.91
N GLU A 107 7.31 -12.22 -7.11
CA GLU A 107 6.70 -11.08 -6.42
C GLU A 107 6.65 -11.30 -4.91
N ALA A 108 6.33 -12.50 -4.45
CA ALA A 108 6.35 -12.83 -3.01
C ALA A 108 7.74 -12.59 -2.40
N ALA A 109 8.81 -12.96 -3.11
CA ALA A 109 10.19 -12.70 -2.71
C ALA A 109 10.55 -11.20 -2.73
N LEU A 110 10.06 -10.44 -3.72
CA LEU A 110 10.24 -8.98 -3.78
C LEU A 110 9.53 -8.26 -2.62
N LEU A 111 8.31 -8.68 -2.30
CA LEU A 111 7.57 -8.18 -1.14
C LEU A 111 8.32 -8.46 0.17
N LEU A 112 8.94 -9.64 0.30
CA LEU A 112 9.78 -10.00 1.44
C LEU A 112 11.08 -9.17 1.50
N LEU A 113 11.74 -8.97 0.35
CA LEU A 113 12.92 -8.11 0.26
C LEU A 113 12.59 -6.68 0.71
N ASN A 114 11.43 -6.15 0.30
CA ASN A 114 10.97 -4.84 0.74
C ASN A 114 10.71 -4.79 2.26
N VAL A 115 10.25 -5.87 2.91
CA VAL A 115 10.18 -5.96 4.38
C VAL A 115 11.56 -5.78 5.01
N VAL A 116 12.58 -6.46 4.49
CA VAL A 116 13.96 -6.37 5.01
C VAL A 116 14.52 -4.96 4.82
N ILE A 117 14.37 -4.40 3.61
CA ILE A 117 14.81 -3.03 3.29
C ILE A 117 14.15 -2.04 4.25
N MET A 118 12.84 -2.14 4.44
CA MET A 118 12.09 -1.24 5.31
C MET A 118 12.48 -1.37 6.78
N ALA A 119 12.66 -2.59 7.28
CA ALA A 119 13.12 -2.83 8.65
C ALA A 119 14.50 -2.20 8.91
N LEU A 120 15.38 -2.20 7.90
CA LEU A 120 16.72 -1.59 7.96
C LEU A 120 16.71 -0.06 7.77
N LEU A 121 15.80 0.46 6.95
CA LEU A 121 15.71 1.88 6.62
C LEU A 121 15.07 2.68 7.76
N MET A 122 13.95 2.17 8.31
CA MET A 122 13.13 2.86 9.30
C MET A 122 13.88 3.40 10.55
N PRO A 123 14.88 2.72 11.15
CA PRO A 123 15.64 3.31 12.26
C PRO A 123 16.52 4.50 11.86
N ARG A 124 16.89 4.64 10.58
CA ARG A 124 17.78 5.70 10.09
C ARG A 124 17.03 6.97 9.70
N VAL A 125 15.79 6.84 9.21
CA VAL A 125 14.98 7.99 8.73
C VAL A 125 14.79 9.10 9.78
N PRO A 126 14.50 8.82 11.06
CA PRO A 126 14.39 9.88 12.08
C PRO A 126 15.69 10.68 12.28
N GLY A 127 16.85 10.02 12.13
CA GLY A 127 18.14 10.69 12.23
C GLY A 127 18.36 11.69 11.10
N LEU A 128 17.92 11.37 9.89
CA LEU A 128 17.99 12.27 8.73
C LEU A 128 17.06 13.48 8.85
N LEU A 129 15.96 13.34 9.59
CA LEU A 129 14.93 14.38 9.73
C LEU A 129 15.05 15.19 11.04
N HIS A 130 15.96 14.83 11.93
CA HIS A 130 16.02 15.40 13.29
C HIS A 130 16.26 16.92 13.29
N GLY A 131 17.01 17.45 12.31
CA GLY A 131 17.29 18.88 12.17
C GLY A 131 16.23 19.68 11.40
N SER A 132 15.28 19.01 10.74
CA SER A 132 14.31 19.67 9.84
C SER A 132 12.85 19.51 10.26
N VAL A 133 12.55 18.57 11.17
CA VAL A 133 11.18 18.27 11.62
C VAL A 133 11.07 18.43 13.13
N ASN A 134 10.02 19.14 13.58
CA ASN A 134 9.70 19.26 15.00
C ASN A 134 9.58 17.88 15.65
N ARG A 135 10.21 17.73 16.83
CA ARG A 135 10.29 16.48 17.61
C ARG A 135 8.93 15.79 17.78
N THR A 136 7.84 16.54 17.88
CA THR A 136 6.47 16.02 18.02
C THR A 136 6.02 15.20 16.81
N TYR A 137 6.45 15.58 15.59
CA TYR A 137 6.03 14.96 14.33
C TYR A 137 7.10 14.05 13.71
N LEU A 138 8.33 14.08 14.23
CA LEU A 138 9.50 13.42 13.65
C LEU A 138 9.24 11.96 13.26
N TYR A 139 8.66 11.17 14.18
CA TYR A 139 8.43 9.74 13.93
C TYR A 139 7.28 9.46 12.95
N ALA A 140 6.20 10.23 13.02
CA ALA A 140 5.09 10.11 12.08
C ALA A 140 5.53 10.49 10.66
N MET A 141 6.30 11.57 10.54
CA MET A 141 6.90 12.00 9.28
C MET A 141 7.89 10.96 8.76
N SER A 142 8.70 10.34 9.63
CA SER A 142 9.62 9.28 9.24
C SER A 142 8.91 8.05 8.66
N ARG A 143 7.77 7.65 9.26
CA ARG A 143 6.90 6.58 8.74
C ARG A 143 6.29 6.94 7.40
N LEU A 144 5.80 8.16 7.24
CA LEU A 144 5.24 8.62 5.96
C LEU A 144 6.27 8.56 4.83
N TRP A 145 7.50 9.00 5.10
CA TRP A 145 8.60 8.90 4.14
C TRP A 145 8.99 7.45 3.85
N ALA A 146 8.99 6.59 4.86
CA ALA A 146 9.25 5.17 4.66
C ALA A 146 8.19 4.53 3.76
N ILE A 147 6.90 4.84 3.95
CA ILE A 147 5.81 4.40 3.07
C ILE A 147 6.08 4.85 1.64
N ARG A 148 6.33 6.14 1.43
CA ARG A 148 6.59 6.70 0.09
C ARG A 148 7.77 6.01 -0.58
N PHE A 149 8.90 5.88 0.12
CA PHE A 149 10.10 5.24 -0.42
C PHE A 149 9.82 3.79 -0.86
N SER A 150 9.15 3.02 0.00
CA SER A 150 8.75 1.66 -0.32
C SER A 150 7.81 1.59 -1.52
N THR A 151 6.84 2.50 -1.60
CA THR A 151 5.90 2.57 -2.73
C THR A 151 6.63 2.87 -4.04
N TRP A 152 7.55 3.83 -4.05
CA TRP A 152 8.36 4.12 -5.23
C TRP A 152 9.22 2.94 -5.65
N LEU A 153 9.85 2.25 -4.69
CA LEU A 153 10.69 1.09 -4.98
C LEU A 153 9.89 -0.03 -5.66
N LEU A 154 8.73 -0.38 -5.11
CA LEU A 154 7.87 -1.43 -5.67
C LEU A 154 7.26 -1.02 -7.02
N TRP A 155 6.83 0.25 -7.13
CA TRP A 155 6.25 0.75 -8.38
C TRP A 155 7.26 0.83 -9.52
N LEU A 156 8.50 1.27 -9.23
CA LEU A 156 9.59 1.27 -10.20
C LEU A 156 9.99 -0.15 -10.61
N ASP A 157 9.93 -1.12 -9.70
CA ASP A 157 10.14 -2.52 -10.04
C ASP A 157 9.06 -3.02 -11.01
N SER A 158 7.77 -2.74 -10.76
CA SER A 158 6.68 -3.07 -11.70
C SER A 158 6.90 -2.46 -13.10
N LEU A 159 7.37 -1.21 -13.16
CA LEU A 159 7.73 -0.54 -14.41
C LEU A 159 8.89 -1.24 -15.12
N LEU A 160 9.91 -1.67 -14.38
CA LEU A 160 11.07 -2.36 -14.91
C LEU A 160 10.68 -3.74 -15.45
N VAL A 161 9.79 -4.45 -14.75
CA VAL A 161 9.22 -5.72 -15.22
C VAL A 161 8.48 -5.52 -16.54
N LEU A 162 7.64 -4.48 -16.64
CA LEU A 162 6.91 -4.17 -17.86
C LEU A 162 7.86 -3.82 -19.02
N ALA A 163 8.89 -3.02 -18.75
CA ALA A 163 9.87 -2.62 -19.76
C ALA A 163 10.73 -3.79 -20.27
N LEU A 164 10.97 -4.80 -19.43
CA LEU A 164 11.78 -5.96 -19.77
C LEU A 164 10.96 -7.17 -20.26
N SER A 165 9.63 -7.17 -20.07
CA SER A 165 8.77 -8.23 -20.57
C SER A 165 8.50 -8.05 -22.06
N ILE A 166 9.30 -8.71 -22.92
CA ILE A 166 9.26 -8.54 -24.39
C ILE A 166 8.58 -9.73 -25.12
N ASN A 167 8.10 -10.75 -24.40
CA ASN A 167 7.84 -12.05 -25.03
C ASN A 167 6.40 -12.33 -25.51
N ASP A 168 5.46 -11.41 -25.33
CA ASP A 168 4.07 -11.67 -25.74
C ASP A 168 3.73 -10.93 -27.04
N ASP A 169 3.32 -11.69 -28.07
CA ASP A 169 2.91 -11.13 -29.37
C ASP A 169 1.47 -10.60 -29.31
N TYR A 170 1.33 -9.28 -29.17
CA TYR A 170 0.03 -8.57 -29.16
C TYR A 170 -0.33 -7.96 -30.53
N ARG A 171 0.34 -8.37 -31.61
CA ARG A 171 0.18 -7.76 -32.93
C ARG A 171 -1.26 -7.90 -33.44
N GLY A 172 -1.84 -6.77 -33.83
CA GLY A 172 -3.17 -6.71 -34.46
C GLY A 172 -4.35 -6.91 -33.49
N LEU A 173 -4.09 -7.09 -32.19
CA LEU A 173 -5.15 -7.23 -31.19
C LEU A 173 -5.73 -5.87 -30.79
N SER A 174 -7.06 -5.81 -30.65
CA SER A 174 -7.72 -4.69 -29.97
C SER A 174 -7.51 -4.80 -28.45
N TRP A 175 -7.76 -3.71 -27.70
CA TRP A 175 -7.66 -3.74 -26.24
C TRP A 175 -8.61 -4.76 -25.61
N ALA A 176 -9.78 -4.99 -26.21
CA ALA A 176 -10.74 -5.97 -25.71
C ALA A 176 -10.24 -7.40 -25.95
N ASP A 177 -9.66 -7.66 -27.13
CA ASP A 177 -9.08 -8.97 -27.43
C ASP A 177 -7.83 -9.25 -26.58
N ALA A 178 -7.04 -8.22 -26.26
CA ALA A 178 -5.90 -8.33 -25.36
C ALA A 178 -6.32 -8.77 -23.94
N VAL A 179 -7.46 -8.28 -23.42
CA VAL A 179 -8.01 -8.73 -22.12
C VAL A 179 -8.46 -10.18 -22.21
N VAL A 180 -9.15 -10.58 -23.28
CA VAL A 180 -9.59 -11.97 -23.45
C VAL A 180 -8.38 -12.90 -23.55
N TYR A 181 -7.36 -12.48 -24.30
CA TYR A 181 -6.10 -13.21 -24.44
C TYR A 181 -5.39 -13.41 -23.11
N SER A 182 -5.31 -12.37 -22.27
CA SER A 182 -4.60 -12.45 -20.98
C SER A 182 -5.38 -13.15 -19.88
N THR A 183 -6.71 -13.20 -19.97
CA THR A 183 -7.59 -13.79 -18.93
C THR A 183 -7.97 -15.24 -19.20
N ALA A 184 -7.44 -15.86 -20.25
CA ALA A 184 -7.67 -17.26 -20.62
C ALA A 184 -6.98 -18.23 -19.64
N LEU A 185 -7.44 -18.29 -18.39
CA LEU A 185 -7.02 -19.28 -17.42
C LEU A 185 -7.82 -20.59 -17.56
N PRO A 186 -7.18 -21.77 -17.49
CA PRO A 186 -7.90 -23.03 -17.43
C PRO A 186 -8.78 -23.06 -16.18
N HIS A 187 -10.09 -23.21 -16.35
CA HIS A 187 -11.02 -23.27 -15.23
C HIS A 187 -10.85 -24.62 -14.51
N SER A 188 -10.53 -24.59 -13.22
CA SER A 188 -10.66 -25.77 -12.38
C SER A 188 -12.06 -25.81 -11.77
N PRO A 189 -12.77 -26.95 -11.81
CA PRO A 189 -14.14 -27.08 -11.28
C PRO A 189 -14.26 -26.84 -9.75
N ASN A 190 -13.13 -26.77 -9.03
CA ASN A 190 -13.07 -26.47 -7.60
C ASN A 190 -12.71 -25.01 -7.28
N ASP A 191 -12.67 -24.12 -8.27
CA ASP A 191 -12.22 -22.74 -8.06
C ASP A 191 -13.27 -21.90 -7.32
N ASN A 192 -12.86 -21.34 -6.17
CA ASN A 192 -13.62 -20.30 -5.50
C ASN A 192 -13.84 -19.12 -6.45
N VAL A 193 -15.10 -18.85 -6.82
CA VAL A 193 -15.51 -17.83 -7.80
C VAL A 193 -14.90 -16.46 -7.50
N LEU A 194 -14.74 -16.11 -6.22
CA LEU A 194 -14.16 -14.83 -5.83
C LEU A 194 -12.67 -14.77 -6.16
N VAL A 195 -11.91 -15.82 -5.85
CA VAL A 195 -10.46 -15.86 -6.08
C VAL A 195 -10.16 -15.91 -7.57
N SER A 196 -10.91 -16.71 -8.34
CA SER A 196 -10.76 -16.76 -9.79
C SER A 196 -11.09 -15.42 -10.46
N LEU A 197 -12.06 -14.67 -9.94
CA LEU A 197 -12.33 -13.30 -10.38
C LEU A 197 -11.15 -12.35 -10.07
N LEU A 198 -10.60 -12.40 -8.86
CA LEU A 198 -9.45 -11.57 -8.48
C LEU A 198 -8.23 -11.82 -9.37
N VAL A 199 -7.91 -13.10 -9.63
CA VAL A 199 -6.79 -13.49 -10.51
C VAL A 199 -7.02 -13.00 -11.95
N ARG A 200 -8.26 -13.04 -12.45
CA ARG A 200 -8.58 -12.50 -13.78
C ARG A 200 -8.47 -11.00 -13.87
N ILE A 201 -8.84 -10.27 -12.81
CA ILE A 201 -8.69 -8.80 -12.78
C ILE A 201 -7.21 -8.46 -12.90
N ASP A 202 -6.35 -9.15 -12.14
CA ASP A 202 -4.91 -8.95 -12.18
C ASP A 202 -4.31 -9.31 -13.55
N ALA A 203 -4.61 -10.51 -14.07
CA ALA A 203 -4.17 -10.94 -15.40
C ALA A 203 -4.67 -10.02 -16.54
N GLY A 204 -5.87 -9.46 -16.39
CA GLY A 204 -6.43 -8.46 -17.31
C GLY A 204 -5.64 -7.16 -17.29
N ALA A 205 -5.30 -6.66 -16.09
CA ALA A 205 -4.49 -5.45 -15.94
C ALA A 205 -3.07 -5.65 -16.51
N ASP A 206 -2.44 -6.78 -16.20
CA ASP A 206 -1.12 -7.14 -16.73
C ASP A 206 -1.13 -7.27 -18.26
N GLY A 207 -2.13 -7.94 -18.82
CA GLY A 207 -2.29 -8.05 -20.28
C GLY A 207 -2.47 -6.70 -20.96
N LEU A 208 -3.30 -5.83 -20.38
CA LEU A 208 -3.52 -4.47 -20.86
C LEU A 208 -2.23 -3.63 -20.82
N ALA A 209 -1.42 -3.76 -19.76
CA ALA A 209 -0.13 -3.07 -19.69
C ALA A 209 0.83 -3.54 -20.77
N ARG A 210 0.94 -4.86 -20.99
CA ARG A 210 1.82 -5.43 -22.02
C ARG A 210 1.35 -5.06 -23.43
N TRP A 211 0.05 -5.12 -23.70
CA TRP A 211 -0.53 -4.68 -24.96
C TRP A 211 -0.24 -3.19 -25.23
N ALA A 212 -0.47 -2.33 -24.23
CA ALA A 212 -0.22 -0.90 -24.37
C ALA A 212 1.27 -0.60 -24.58
N GLY A 213 2.16 -1.26 -23.83
CA GLY A 213 3.61 -1.16 -23.99
C GLY A 213 4.07 -1.62 -25.37
N TYR A 214 3.59 -2.77 -25.85
CA TYR A 214 3.91 -3.30 -27.17
C TYR A 214 3.51 -2.33 -28.29
N LEU A 215 2.28 -1.80 -28.23
CA LEU A 215 1.72 -0.91 -29.24
C LEU A 215 2.45 0.44 -29.31
N LEU A 216 2.89 0.97 -28.17
CA LEU A 216 3.66 2.22 -28.10
C LEU A 216 5.11 2.06 -28.60
N LEU A 217 5.71 0.87 -28.44
CA LEU A 217 7.09 0.61 -28.85
C LEU A 217 7.24 0.29 -30.34
N HIS A 218 6.22 -0.31 -30.97
CA HIS A 218 6.33 -0.83 -32.33
C HIS A 218 5.68 0.07 -33.42
N GLU A 219 5.16 1.24 -33.08
CA GLU A 219 4.61 2.28 -34.00
C GLU A 219 3.67 1.76 -35.12
N THR A 220 3.01 0.61 -34.95
CA THR A 220 2.18 -0.02 -35.99
C THR A 220 0.71 0.40 -35.94
N ALA A 221 0.35 1.33 -35.03
CA ALA A 221 -1.03 1.58 -34.66
C ALA A 221 -1.59 2.92 -35.17
N SER A 222 -2.90 2.93 -35.38
CA SER A 222 -3.66 4.15 -35.68
C SER A 222 -3.68 5.11 -34.48
N LEU A 223 -3.85 6.42 -34.73
CA LEU A 223 -3.90 7.46 -33.68
C LEU A 223 -4.88 7.14 -32.56
N SER A 224 -6.05 6.57 -32.89
CA SER A 224 -7.07 6.18 -31.89
C SER A 224 -6.59 5.06 -30.97
N GLN A 225 -5.87 4.07 -31.51
CA GLN A 225 -5.29 2.98 -30.73
C GLN A 225 -4.11 3.46 -29.87
N THR A 226 -3.30 4.38 -30.38
CA THR A 226 -2.22 5.02 -29.59
C THR A 226 -2.78 5.77 -28.38
N LEU A 227 -3.83 6.59 -28.57
CA LEU A 227 -4.49 7.29 -27.47
C LEU A 227 -5.09 6.31 -26.45
N ALA A 228 -5.74 5.24 -26.93
CA ALA A 228 -6.27 4.20 -26.06
C ALA A 228 -5.15 3.52 -25.24
N ALA A 229 -4.03 3.17 -25.86
CA ALA A 229 -2.88 2.58 -25.18
C ALA A 229 -2.29 3.50 -24.12
N VAL A 230 -2.12 4.80 -24.40
CA VAL A 230 -1.65 5.77 -23.38
C VAL A 230 -2.62 5.84 -22.20
N MET A 231 -3.92 5.97 -22.46
CA MET A 231 -4.93 6.05 -21.40
C MET A 231 -4.98 4.79 -20.54
N ILE A 232 -4.96 3.61 -21.18
CA ILE A 232 -4.94 2.32 -20.50
C ILE A 232 -3.66 2.18 -19.67
N LEU A 233 -2.51 2.50 -20.24
CA LEU A 233 -1.23 2.43 -19.53
C LEU A 233 -1.24 3.33 -18.29
N VAL A 234 -1.72 4.57 -18.40
CA VAL A 234 -1.84 5.47 -17.23
C VAL A 234 -2.72 4.87 -16.14
N VAL A 235 -3.86 4.28 -16.51
CA VAL A 235 -4.77 3.63 -15.55
C VAL A 235 -4.11 2.44 -14.87
N VAL A 236 -3.46 1.54 -15.62
CA VAL A 236 -2.80 0.36 -15.05
C VAL A 236 -1.61 0.76 -14.17
N LEU A 237 -0.79 1.72 -14.60
CA LEU A 237 0.33 2.22 -13.80
C LEU A 237 -0.15 2.86 -12.49
N TYR A 238 -1.29 3.54 -12.52
CA TYR A 238 -1.91 4.07 -11.31
C TYR A 238 -2.45 2.96 -10.40
N ALA A 239 -3.04 1.90 -10.97
CA ALA A 239 -3.48 0.74 -10.20
C ALA A 239 -2.31 0.02 -9.52
N TRP A 240 -1.19 -0.20 -10.23
CA TRP A 240 0.04 -0.75 -9.63
C TRP A 240 0.64 0.17 -8.57
N PHE A 241 0.58 1.49 -8.77
CA PHE A 241 0.97 2.45 -7.73
C PHE A 241 0.10 2.32 -6.48
N LEU A 242 -1.22 2.18 -6.64
CA LEU A 242 -2.15 1.97 -5.52
C LEU A 242 -1.88 0.64 -4.80
N LEU A 243 -1.55 -0.42 -5.52
CA LEU A 243 -1.18 -1.72 -4.95
C LEU A 243 0.11 -1.61 -4.12
N ALA A 244 1.17 -1.03 -4.70
CA ALA A 244 2.42 -0.76 -4.00
C ALA A 244 2.18 0.11 -2.76
N TRP A 245 1.34 1.13 -2.88
CA TRP A 245 0.99 2.02 -1.78
C TRP A 245 0.20 1.32 -0.68
N ALA A 246 -0.76 0.47 -1.03
CA ALA A 246 -1.52 -0.34 -0.09
C ALA A 246 -0.58 -1.27 0.70
N TYR A 247 0.30 -2.00 0.02
CA TYR A 247 1.27 -2.87 0.69
C TYR A 247 2.21 -2.10 1.62
N SER A 248 2.81 -1.00 1.16
CA SER A 248 3.69 -0.16 1.99
C SER A 248 2.96 0.41 3.22
N ARG A 249 1.69 0.82 3.07
CA ARG A 249 0.85 1.27 4.19
C ARG A 249 0.54 0.15 5.16
N ALA A 250 0.26 -1.06 4.69
CA ALA A 250 0.01 -2.20 5.57
C ALA A 250 1.25 -2.55 6.41
N LEU A 251 2.44 -2.59 5.78
CA LEU A 251 3.70 -2.86 6.47
C LEU A 251 4.01 -1.86 7.58
N VAL A 252 3.92 -0.56 7.26
CA VAL A 252 4.23 0.50 8.25
C VAL A 252 3.09 0.67 9.25
N GLY A 253 1.85 0.41 8.82
CA GLY A 253 0.64 0.45 9.62
C GLY A 253 0.63 -0.52 10.79
N ALA A 254 1.26 -1.69 10.63
CA ALA A 254 1.48 -2.64 11.73
C ALA A 254 2.31 -2.05 12.89
N MET A 255 3.06 -0.97 12.63
CA MET A 255 3.85 -0.24 13.63
C MET A 255 3.27 1.14 13.95
N ALA A 256 2.20 1.56 13.28
CA ALA A 256 1.60 2.87 13.50
C ALA A 256 0.91 2.93 14.86
N ARG A 257 1.01 4.09 15.52
CA ARG A 257 0.39 4.33 16.84
C ARG A 257 -0.43 5.63 16.78
N PRO A 258 -1.55 5.65 16.04
CA PRO A 258 -2.34 6.87 15.80
C PRO A 258 -2.82 7.54 17.10
N PHE A 259 -3.02 6.75 18.16
CA PHE A 259 -3.50 7.24 19.45
C PHE A 259 -2.40 7.74 20.41
N ALA A 260 -1.11 7.64 20.04
CA ALA A 260 -0.01 8.03 20.93
C ALA A 260 0.01 9.53 21.25
N ILE A 261 -0.48 10.39 20.34
CA ILE A 261 -0.60 11.85 20.54
C ILE A 261 -1.57 12.18 21.68
N TRP A 262 -2.57 11.32 21.89
CA TRP A 262 -3.68 11.54 22.82
C TRP A 262 -3.37 11.05 24.23
N ARG A 263 -2.22 10.39 24.43
CA ARG A 263 -1.76 10.05 25.79
C ARG A 263 -1.23 11.33 26.45
N PRO A 264 -1.54 11.55 27.75
CA PRO A 264 -0.93 12.63 28.52
C PRO A 264 0.59 12.53 28.36
N ARG A 265 1.25 13.64 27.98
CA ARG A 265 2.71 13.66 27.94
C ARG A 265 3.22 13.27 29.33
N PRO A 266 4.11 12.27 29.46
CA PRO A 266 4.76 12.00 30.73
C PRO A 266 5.40 13.30 31.22
N ARG A 267 5.21 13.62 32.51
CA ARG A 267 5.74 14.83 33.13
C ARG A 267 7.25 14.87 32.87
N ARG A 268 7.72 15.94 32.24
CA ARG A 268 9.15 16.27 32.14
C ARG A 268 9.71 16.22 33.57
N ARG A 269 10.56 15.24 33.86
CA ARG A 269 11.37 15.26 35.08
C ARG A 269 12.50 16.26 34.84
N ASP A 270 12.80 17.11 35.82
CA ASP A 270 13.77 18.21 35.68
C ASP A 270 15.22 17.76 35.44
N ASP A 271 15.51 16.46 35.55
CA ASP A 271 16.81 15.88 35.19
C ASP A 271 16.83 15.37 33.75
N GLY A 272 17.10 16.29 32.83
CA GLY A 272 17.54 15.99 31.46
C GLY A 272 16.46 15.40 30.54
N ASP A 273 16.73 15.45 29.23
CA ASP A 273 15.96 14.74 28.21
C ASP A 273 16.11 13.22 28.47
N VAL A 274 15.40 12.69 29.46
CA VAL A 274 15.17 11.26 29.60
C VAL A 274 14.38 10.90 28.34
N PHE A 275 15.10 10.35 27.36
CA PHE A 275 14.56 9.58 26.26
C PHE A 275 13.81 8.39 26.89
N GLU A 276 12.62 8.65 27.44
CA GLU A 276 11.73 7.60 27.89
C GLU A 276 11.57 6.66 26.72
N ASN A 277 11.80 5.38 27.00
CA ASN A 277 11.83 4.30 26.03
C ASN A 277 10.40 3.95 25.55
N TRP A 278 9.61 4.94 25.16
CA TRP A 278 8.24 4.78 24.62
C TRP A 278 8.18 4.19 23.21
N TRP A 279 9.34 3.88 22.62
CA TRP A 279 9.54 3.06 21.41
C TRP A 279 9.92 1.60 21.71
N MET A 280 9.75 1.13 22.96
CA MET A 280 9.61 -0.31 23.21
C MET A 280 8.36 -0.85 22.51
#